data_AF-A0A9D1E9B2-F1
#
_entry.id   AF-A0A9D1E9B2-F1
#
_cell.length_a   1.000
_cell.length_b   1.000
_cell.length_c   1.000
_cell.angle_alpha   90.00
_cell.angle_beta   90.00
_cell.angle_gamma   90.00
#
_symmetry.space_group_name_H-M   'P 1'
#
loop_
_entity.id
_entity.type
_entity.pdbx_description
1 polymer ?
#
loop_
_entity_poly.entity_id
_entity_poly.type
_entity_poly.pdbx_seq_one_letter_code
_entity_poly.pdbx_strand_id
1 'polypeptide(L)'
;MITRKKMAERLMRLDSIERILKDAYMRGEDMETLPKGREHIANEDYNLNREKNIQITKHCRYAPGQMHDHEFIEISYVFSGFCHHDIMLQGQKASLDLREGNVLIIPPGTMHEISVFDDSAVLNILINRHTFHRVFLPDLPGGNLLQQFFRNSFFPGKRAVIFFFP
;
A
#
# COMPACT_ATOMS: atom_id res chain seq x y z
N MET A 1 16.69 7.00 18.70
CA MET A 1 15.55 7.50 17.91
C MET A 1 15.95 7.56 16.44
N ILE A 2 15.13 7.00 15.54
CA ILE A 2 15.37 7.12 14.09
C ILE A 2 14.91 8.51 13.64
N THR A 3 15.73 9.23 12.87
CA THR A 3 15.40 10.56 12.35
C THR A 3 14.88 10.46 10.92
N ARG A 4 14.09 11.45 10.48
CA ARG A 4 13.64 11.53 9.08
C ARG A 4 14.81 11.46 8.09
N LYS A 5 15.94 12.10 8.42
CA LYS A 5 17.18 12.02 7.63
C LYS A 5 17.68 10.59 7.47
N LYS A 6 17.78 9.83 8.58
CA LYS A 6 18.20 8.41 8.55
C LYS A 6 17.20 7.52 7.79
N MET A 7 15.90 7.83 7.83
CA MET A 7 14.91 7.14 7.01
C MET A 7 15.10 7.46 5.53
N ALA A 8 15.30 8.72 5.17
CA ALA A 8 15.54 9.13 3.79
C ALA A 8 16.79 8.44 3.20
N GLU A 9 17.89 8.38 3.95
CA GLU A 9 19.12 7.66 3.55
C GLU A 9 18.86 6.18 3.22
N ARG A 10 17.88 5.54 3.89
CA ARG A 10 17.49 4.16 3.64
C ARG A 10 16.50 4.01 2.50
N LEU A 11 15.43 4.79 2.51
CA LEU A 11 14.32 4.65 1.56
C LEU A 11 14.68 5.13 0.16
N MET A 12 15.50 6.18 0.06
CA MET A 12 15.93 6.71 -1.24
C MET A 12 16.98 5.83 -1.92
N ARG A 13 17.63 4.91 -1.19
CA ARG A 13 18.58 3.97 -1.78
C ARG A 13 17.84 2.92 -2.59
N LEU A 14 18.20 2.79 -3.87
CA LEU A 14 17.75 1.72 -4.74
C LEU A 14 18.42 0.39 -4.35
N ASP A 15 17.61 -0.64 -4.14
CA ASP A 15 18.05 -2.02 -4.10
C ASP A 15 18.39 -2.54 -5.51
N SER A 16 18.79 -3.81 -5.61
CA SER A 16 19.20 -4.40 -6.89
C SER A 16 18.07 -4.49 -7.90
N ILE A 17 16.84 -4.76 -7.45
CA ILE A 17 15.67 -4.91 -8.32
C ILE A 17 15.25 -3.53 -8.83
N GLU A 18 15.13 -2.55 -7.94
CA GLU A 18 14.78 -1.18 -8.34
C GLU A 18 15.81 -0.57 -9.30
N ARG A 19 17.10 -0.91 -9.18
CA ARG A 19 18.13 -0.48 -10.14
C ARG A 19 17.87 -1.02 -11.53
N ILE A 20 17.60 -2.33 -11.65
CA ILE A 20 17.31 -2.98 -12.93
C ILE A 20 16.05 -2.36 -13.55
N LEU A 21 15.00 -2.17 -12.75
CA LEU A 21 13.75 -1.57 -13.20
C LEU A 21 13.92 -0.11 -13.62
N LYS A 22 14.69 0.68 -12.85
CA LYS A 22 15.02 2.05 -13.23
C LYS A 22 15.81 2.10 -14.53
N ASP A 23 16.81 1.25 -14.71
CA ASP A 23 17.63 1.21 -15.93
C ASP A 23 16.81 0.77 -17.16
N ALA A 24 15.84 -0.14 -17.00
CA ALA A 24 14.87 -0.50 -18.02
C ALA A 24 13.98 0.71 -18.39
N TYR A 25 13.39 1.36 -17.39
CA TYR A 25 12.55 2.55 -17.56
C TYR A 25 13.31 3.67 -18.27
N MET A 26 14.54 3.96 -17.86
CA MET A 26 15.37 5.01 -18.46
C MET A 26 15.80 4.71 -19.90
N ARG A 27 15.84 3.43 -20.30
CA ARG A 27 16.08 3.01 -21.69
C ARG A 27 14.81 3.06 -22.56
N GLY A 28 13.67 3.41 -21.98
CA GLY A 28 12.37 3.44 -22.66
C GLY A 28 11.85 2.05 -23.00
N GLU A 29 12.22 1.03 -22.23
CA GLU A 29 11.65 -0.31 -22.38
C GLU A 29 10.17 -0.29 -22.03
N ASP A 30 9.40 -1.16 -22.69
CA ASP A 30 7.99 -1.34 -22.36
C ASP A 30 7.86 -2.10 -21.03
N MET A 31 7.64 -1.35 -19.95
CA MET A 31 7.57 -1.90 -18.59
C MET A 31 6.45 -2.93 -18.43
N GLU A 32 5.38 -2.85 -19.24
CA GLU A 32 4.26 -3.79 -19.22
C GLU A 32 4.68 -5.23 -19.61
N THR A 33 5.82 -5.37 -20.30
CA THR A 33 6.38 -6.67 -20.69
C THR A 33 7.19 -7.33 -19.59
N LEU A 34 7.53 -6.60 -18.52
CA LEU A 34 8.29 -7.13 -17.40
C LEU A 34 7.41 -8.03 -16.51
N PRO A 35 8.01 -8.98 -15.77
CA PRO A 35 7.26 -9.82 -14.84
C PRO A 35 6.45 -9.00 -13.84
N LYS A 36 5.14 -9.20 -13.85
CA LYS A 36 4.20 -8.54 -12.93
C LYS A 36 4.09 -9.29 -11.60
N GLY A 37 3.61 -8.58 -10.60
CA GLY A 37 3.25 -9.16 -9.30
C GLY A 37 2.10 -10.15 -9.40
N ARG A 38 1.73 -10.73 -8.25
CA ARG A 38 0.57 -11.63 -8.16
C ARG A 38 -0.73 -10.82 -8.14
N GLU A 39 -1.80 -11.40 -8.67
CA GLU A 39 -3.16 -10.83 -8.59
C GLU A 39 -3.75 -10.92 -7.18
N HIS A 40 -3.35 -11.92 -6.39
CA HIS A 40 -3.76 -12.07 -5.00
C HIS A 40 -2.53 -12.24 -4.10
N ILE A 41 -2.47 -11.46 -3.03
CA ILE A 41 -1.38 -11.46 -2.07
C ILE A 41 -1.85 -12.02 -0.72
N ALA A 42 -1.29 -13.16 -0.35
CA ALA A 42 -1.62 -13.83 0.90
C ALA A 42 -0.83 -13.24 2.08
N ASN A 43 -1.32 -13.45 3.30
CA ASN A 43 -0.57 -13.08 4.51
C ASN A 43 0.84 -13.73 4.55
N GLU A 44 0.98 -14.96 4.06
CA GLU A 44 2.23 -15.71 4.07
C GLU A 44 3.33 -15.06 3.23
N ASP A 45 2.96 -14.35 2.16
CA ASP A 45 3.91 -13.67 1.27
C ASP A 45 4.74 -12.59 1.99
N TYR A 46 4.20 -12.05 3.08
CA TYR A 46 4.88 -11.08 3.94
C TYR A 46 5.21 -11.64 5.33
N ASN A 47 5.05 -12.95 5.53
CA ASN A 47 5.20 -13.60 6.84
C ASN A 47 4.29 -12.96 7.93
N LEU A 48 3.08 -12.56 7.55
CA LEU A 48 2.08 -11.96 8.43
C LEU A 48 1.28 -13.03 9.16
N ASN A 49 1.84 -13.56 10.24
CA ASN A 49 1.19 -14.57 11.07
C ASN A 49 0.78 -14.01 12.44
N ARG A 50 0.23 -14.86 13.32
CA ARG A 50 -0.24 -14.44 14.66
C ARG A 50 0.85 -13.86 15.57
N GLU A 51 2.12 -14.14 15.29
CA GLU A 51 3.26 -13.60 16.03
C GLU A 51 3.82 -12.34 15.35
N LYS A 52 3.76 -12.27 14.02
CA LYS A 52 4.20 -11.15 13.19
C LYS A 52 3.01 -10.45 12.55
N ASN A 53 2.36 -9.60 13.34
CA ASN A 53 1.08 -9.02 12.96
C ASN A 53 1.17 -7.73 12.13
N ILE A 54 2.36 -7.12 12.07
CA ILE A 54 2.62 -5.87 11.34
C ILE A 54 3.93 -6.02 10.57
N GLN A 55 3.92 -5.66 9.30
CA GLN A 55 5.08 -5.53 8.43
C GLN A 55 5.15 -4.12 7.87
N ILE A 56 6.35 -3.59 7.68
CA ILE A 56 6.57 -2.31 7.00
C ILE A 56 7.53 -2.58 5.86
N THR A 57 7.08 -2.34 4.64
CA THR A 57 7.86 -2.55 3.43
C THR A 57 7.95 -1.26 2.63
N LYS A 58 9.05 -1.10 1.88
CA LYS A 58 9.17 -0.05 0.88
C LYS A 58 8.48 -0.55 -0.40
N HIS A 59 7.61 0.26 -0.98
CA HIS A 59 7.02 -0.06 -2.28
C HIS A 59 8.10 -0.10 -3.37
N CYS A 60 8.02 -1.09 -4.27
CA CYS A 60 8.99 -1.26 -5.36
C CYS A 60 8.67 -0.31 -6.52
N ARG A 61 9.35 0.84 -6.55
CA ARG A 61 9.24 1.81 -7.65
C ARG A 61 9.87 1.29 -8.94
N TYR A 62 9.42 1.85 -10.06
CA TYR A 62 9.68 1.45 -11.44
C TYR A 62 9.18 0.05 -11.80
N ALA A 63 8.52 -0.69 -10.89
CA ALA A 63 7.88 -1.94 -11.25
C ALA A 63 6.63 -1.65 -12.10
N PRO A 64 6.30 -2.49 -13.09
CA PRO A 64 5.00 -2.40 -13.73
C PRO A 64 3.91 -2.61 -12.69
N GLY A 65 2.91 -1.75 -12.72
CA GLY A 65 1.75 -1.92 -11.88
C GLY A 65 0.96 -3.17 -12.29
N GLN A 66 0.33 -3.78 -11.29
CA GLN A 66 -0.55 -4.92 -11.46
C GLN A 66 -1.73 -4.72 -10.52
N MET A 67 -2.93 -4.74 -11.06
CA MET A 67 -4.16 -4.77 -10.27
C MET A 67 -4.17 -6.05 -9.43
N HIS A 68 -4.29 -5.92 -8.12
CA HIS A 68 -4.27 -7.03 -7.17
C HIS A 68 -5.15 -6.76 -5.96
N ASP A 69 -5.45 -7.79 -5.18
CA ASP A 69 -5.97 -7.67 -3.82
C ASP A 69 -5.09 -8.42 -2.81
N HIS A 70 -5.39 -8.24 -1.53
CA HIS A 70 -4.62 -8.81 -0.42
C HIS A 70 -5.50 -9.20 0.78
N GLU A 71 -4.99 -10.12 1.61
CA GLU A 71 -5.70 -10.62 2.82
C GLU A 71 -5.58 -9.73 4.07
N PHE A 72 -4.68 -8.75 4.04
CA PHE A 72 -4.37 -7.84 5.16
C PHE A 72 -4.90 -6.43 4.91
N ILE A 73 -4.83 -5.56 5.93
CA ILE A 73 -5.01 -4.12 5.73
C ILE A 73 -3.68 -3.54 5.27
N GLU A 74 -3.71 -2.77 4.19
CA GLU A 74 -2.56 -1.99 3.73
C GLU A 74 -2.76 -0.51 4.07
N ILE A 75 -1.72 0.10 4.64
CA ILE A 75 -1.61 1.56 4.76
C ILE A 75 -0.45 2.00 3.87
N SER A 76 -0.77 2.62 2.75
CA SER A 76 0.17 3.25 1.83
C SER A 76 0.46 4.68 2.30
N TYR A 77 1.72 5.00 2.58
CA TYR A 77 2.16 6.31 3.03
C TYR A 77 3.26 6.85 2.11
N VAL A 78 3.03 8.05 1.56
CA VAL A 78 4.01 8.72 0.70
C VAL A 78 5.03 9.45 1.58
N PHE A 79 6.22 8.87 1.73
CA PHE A 79 7.30 9.45 2.52
C PHE A 79 7.97 10.65 1.84
N SER A 80 8.10 10.61 0.51
CA SER A 80 8.69 11.64 -0.34
C SER A 80 8.18 11.51 -1.76
N GLY A 81 7.88 12.63 -2.42
CA GLY A 81 7.44 12.67 -3.82
C GLY A 81 5.94 12.41 -4.00
N PHE A 82 5.56 11.56 -4.96
CA PHE A 82 4.16 11.24 -5.27
C PHE A 82 3.98 9.79 -5.75
N CYS A 83 2.75 9.30 -5.70
CA CYS A 83 2.36 8.05 -6.34
C CYS A 83 0.95 8.15 -6.92
N HIS A 84 0.68 7.29 -7.90
CA HIS A 84 -0.65 7.14 -8.49
C HIS A 84 -1.27 5.82 -8.01
N HIS A 85 -2.54 5.85 -7.61
CA HIS A 85 -3.31 4.67 -7.27
C HIS A 85 -4.54 4.55 -8.17
N ASP A 86 -4.75 3.37 -8.73
CA ASP A 86 -6.00 2.97 -9.38
C ASP A 86 -6.70 1.94 -8.50
N ILE A 87 -7.98 2.18 -8.16
CA ILE A 87 -8.69 1.35 -7.18
C ILE A 87 -10.11 1.05 -7.67
N MET A 88 -10.53 -0.21 -7.57
CA MET A 88 -11.87 -0.62 -7.96
C MET A 88 -12.85 -0.44 -6.79
N LEU A 89 -13.79 0.49 -6.95
CA LEU A 89 -14.85 0.78 -5.98
C LEU A 89 -16.20 0.54 -6.64
N GLN A 90 -16.98 -0.41 -6.11
CA GLN A 90 -18.34 -0.71 -6.60
C GLN A 90 -18.38 -1.00 -8.12
N GLY A 91 -17.35 -1.67 -8.64
CA GLY A 91 -17.23 -2.01 -10.06
C GLY A 91 -16.75 -0.85 -10.96
N GLN A 92 -16.39 0.30 -10.40
CA GLN A 92 -15.83 1.45 -11.12
C GLN A 92 -14.39 1.70 -10.70
N LYS A 93 -13.54 2.14 -11.64
CA LYS A 93 -12.17 2.55 -11.34
C LYS A 93 -12.18 3.98 -10.80
N ALA A 94 -11.57 4.17 -9.64
CA ALA A 94 -11.25 5.48 -9.07
C ALA A 94 -9.72 5.66 -9.09
N SER A 95 -9.26 6.82 -9.57
CA SER A 95 -7.84 7.15 -9.67
C SER A 95 -7.49 8.24 -8.65
N LEU A 96 -6.39 8.08 -7.93
CA LEU A 96 -5.93 8.98 -6.87
C LEU A 96 -4.45 9.30 -7.05
N ASP A 97 -4.11 10.59 -7.05
CA ASP A 97 -2.73 11.06 -6.96
C ASP A 97 -2.42 11.46 -5.52
N LEU A 98 -1.48 10.76 -4.90
CA LEU A 98 -1.05 11.01 -3.53
C LEU A 98 0.31 11.71 -3.55
N ARG A 99 0.53 12.66 -2.64
CA ARG A 99 1.79 13.39 -2.47
C ARG A 99 2.37 13.13 -1.10
N GLU A 100 3.62 13.55 -0.91
CA GLU A 100 4.33 13.49 0.37
C GLU A 100 3.45 13.89 1.55
N GLY A 101 3.41 13.02 2.57
CA GLY A 101 2.57 13.21 3.76
C GLY A 101 1.22 12.50 3.66
N ASN A 102 0.72 12.22 2.46
CA ASN A 102 -0.56 11.57 2.30
C ASN A 102 -0.52 10.09 2.71
N VAL A 103 -1.65 9.66 3.28
CA VAL A 103 -1.89 8.29 3.72
C VAL A 103 -3.15 7.78 3.04
N LEU A 104 -3.07 6.58 2.48
CA LEU A 104 -4.17 5.81 1.92
C LEU A 104 -4.31 4.48 2.66
N ILE A 105 -5.51 4.19 3.17
CA ILE A 105 -5.82 2.92 3.84
C ILE A 105 -6.68 2.06 2.92
N ILE A 106 -6.23 0.83 2.68
CA ILE A 106 -6.80 -0.11 1.72
C ILE A 106 -7.25 -1.38 2.45
N PRO A 107 -8.56 -1.67 2.47
CA PRO A 107 -9.11 -2.87 3.10
C PRO A 107 -8.71 -4.17 2.37
N PRO A 108 -8.69 -5.31 3.08
CA PRO A 108 -8.55 -6.62 2.46
C PRO A 108 -9.61 -6.85 1.36
N GLY A 109 -9.22 -7.51 0.28
CA GLY A 109 -10.11 -7.82 -0.86
C GLY A 109 -10.46 -6.63 -1.75
N THR A 110 -9.81 -5.48 -1.56
CA THR A 110 -9.97 -4.33 -2.45
C THR A 110 -9.00 -4.47 -3.63
N MET A 111 -9.52 -4.58 -4.85
CA MET A 111 -8.68 -4.57 -6.05
C MET A 111 -8.08 -3.18 -6.26
N HIS A 112 -6.76 -3.09 -6.27
CA HIS A 112 -6.02 -1.84 -6.46
C HIS A 112 -4.67 -2.06 -7.14
N GLU A 113 -4.11 -0.95 -7.63
CA GLU A 113 -2.79 -0.85 -8.22
C GLU A 113 -2.13 0.44 -7.72
N ILE A 114 -0.81 0.42 -7.64
CA ILE A 114 0.01 1.58 -7.29
C ILE A 114 1.14 1.70 -8.33
N SER A 115 1.35 2.92 -8.80
CA SER A 115 2.34 3.26 -9.82
C SER A 115 3.28 4.35 -9.31
N VAL A 116 4.59 4.04 -9.32
CA VAL A 116 5.66 4.95 -8.93
C VAL A 116 6.80 4.83 -9.95
N PHE A 117 6.87 5.74 -10.91
CA PHE A 117 7.86 5.70 -12.01
C PHE A 117 8.93 6.80 -11.90
N ASP A 118 9.22 7.22 -10.67
CA ASP A 118 10.27 8.19 -10.36
C ASP A 118 10.98 7.82 -9.05
N ASP A 119 11.80 8.75 -8.54
CA ASP A 119 12.56 8.55 -7.30
C ASP A 119 11.73 8.80 -6.02
N SER A 120 10.40 8.81 -6.11
CA SER A 120 9.51 8.87 -4.94
C SER A 120 9.68 7.65 -4.03
N ALA A 121 9.27 7.80 -2.77
CA ALA A 121 9.36 6.74 -1.77
C ALA A 121 8.00 6.56 -1.08
N VAL A 122 7.43 5.37 -1.23
CA VAL A 122 6.18 4.96 -0.59
C VAL A 122 6.46 3.81 0.37
N LEU A 123 5.82 3.86 1.54
CA LEU A 123 5.85 2.81 2.55
C LEU A 123 4.50 2.12 2.63
N ASN A 124 4.51 0.80 2.63
CA ASN A 124 3.34 -0.01 2.87
C ASN A 124 3.43 -0.60 4.28
N ILE A 125 2.47 -0.25 5.14
CA ILE A 125 2.32 -0.84 6.48
C ILE A 125 1.21 -1.88 6.37
N LEU A 126 1.59 -3.14 6.45
CA LEU A 126 0.71 -4.29 6.26
C LEU A 126 0.33 -4.84 7.62
N ILE A 127 -0.98 -4.93 7.90
CA ILE A 127 -1.50 -5.32 9.20
C ILE A 127 -2.40 -6.54 9.03
N ASN A 128 -2.06 -7.63 9.72
CA ASN A 128 -2.89 -8.83 9.73
C ASN A 128 -4.31 -8.48 10.22
N ARG A 129 -5.31 -8.86 9.43
CA ARG A 129 -6.74 -8.55 9.64
C ARG A 129 -7.21 -8.92 11.06
N HIS A 130 -6.76 -10.07 11.60
CA HIS A 130 -7.14 -10.53 12.94
C HIS A 130 -6.64 -9.59 14.04
N THR A 131 -5.42 -9.08 13.90
CA THR A 131 -4.83 -8.16 14.87
C THR A 131 -5.49 -6.80 14.80
N PHE A 132 -5.78 -6.30 13.60
CA PHE A 132 -6.54 -5.06 13.46
C PHE A 132 -7.91 -5.16 14.15
N HIS A 133 -8.64 -6.25 13.92
CA HIS A 133 -9.95 -6.44 14.55
C HIS A 133 -9.90 -6.56 16.07
N ARG A 134 -8.88 -7.24 16.61
CA ARG A 134 -8.79 -7.48 18.07
C ARG A 134 -8.18 -6.35 18.87
N VAL A 135 -7.22 -5.64 18.30
CA VAL A 135 -6.39 -4.67 19.04
C VAL A 135 -6.78 -3.25 18.68
N PHE A 136 -6.95 -2.95 17.39
CA PHE A 136 -7.13 -1.57 16.96
C PHE A 136 -8.60 -1.14 16.95
N LEU A 137 -9.50 -1.99 16.46
CA LEU A 137 -10.93 -1.66 16.39
C LEU A 137 -11.59 -1.30 17.73
N PRO A 138 -11.37 -2.03 18.84
CA PRO A 138 -12.02 -1.73 20.12
C PRO A 138 -11.57 -0.40 20.74
N ASP A 139 -10.32 -0.02 20.50
CA ASP A 139 -9.69 1.17 21.09
C ASP A 139 -9.93 2.45 20.27
N LEU A 140 -10.54 2.34 19.07
CA LEU A 140 -10.93 3.51 18.29
C LEU A 140 -12.08 4.25 18.99
N PRO A 141 -11.94 5.56 19.25
CA PRO A 141 -12.99 6.35 19.87
C PRO A 141 -14.32 6.19 19.11
N GLY A 142 -15.39 5.92 19.86
CA GLY A 142 -16.74 5.76 19.32
C GLY A 142 -17.17 6.92 18.41
N GLY A 143 -17.77 6.60 17.27
CA GLY A 143 -18.48 7.57 16.43
C GLY A 143 -17.63 8.35 15.43
N ASN A 144 -16.30 8.18 15.42
CA ASN A 144 -15.45 8.85 14.43
C ASN A 144 -15.42 8.10 13.07
N LEU A 145 -15.05 8.83 12.02
CA LEU A 145 -15.07 8.34 10.64
C LEU A 145 -14.10 7.16 10.43
N LEU A 146 -12.95 7.13 11.13
CA LEU A 146 -12.01 5.99 11.08
C LEU A 146 -12.62 4.71 11.66
N GLN A 147 -13.29 4.79 12.80
CA GLN A 147 -13.98 3.65 13.39
C GLN A 147 -15.06 3.11 12.44
N GLN A 148 -15.84 4.00 11.82
CA GLN A 148 -16.86 3.61 10.85
C GLN A 148 -16.24 2.96 9.60
N PHE A 149 -15.15 3.53 9.07
CA PHE A 149 -14.37 2.96 7.98
C PHE A 149 -13.95 1.53 8.33
N PHE A 150 -13.22 1.36 9.44
CA PHE A 150 -12.67 0.05 9.77
C PHE A 150 -13.78 -0.95 10.02
N ARG A 151 -14.84 -0.61 10.77
CA ARG A 151 -16.00 -1.50 10.94
C ARG A 151 -16.56 -1.96 9.59
N ASN A 152 -16.78 -1.05 8.64
CA ASN A 152 -17.31 -1.41 7.33
C ASN A 152 -16.33 -2.28 6.51
N SER A 153 -15.02 -2.07 6.64
CA SER A 153 -13.97 -2.88 6.01
C SER A 153 -13.91 -4.34 6.49
N PHE A 154 -14.43 -4.66 7.69
CA PHE A 154 -14.43 -6.03 8.23
C PHE A 154 -15.73 -6.82 7.97
N PHE A 155 -16.84 -6.15 7.63
CA PHE A 155 -18.12 -6.82 7.40
C PHE A 155 -18.37 -7.01 5.89
N PRO A 156 -18.46 -8.25 5.39
CA PRO A 156 -18.75 -8.51 3.98
C PRO A 156 -20.10 -7.88 3.59
N GLY A 157 -20.13 -7.15 2.46
CA GLY A 157 -21.36 -6.62 1.87
C GLY A 157 -21.56 -5.10 1.95
N LYS A 158 -20.61 -4.33 2.50
CA LYS A 158 -20.66 -2.86 2.41
C LYS A 158 -19.33 -2.25 1.98
N ARG A 159 -19.44 -1.43 0.92
CA ARG A 159 -18.51 -0.44 0.34
C ARG A 159 -17.06 -0.51 0.84
N ALA A 160 -16.13 -0.80 -0.06
CA ALA A 160 -14.76 -0.35 0.08
C ALA A 160 -14.79 1.18 0.28
N VAL A 161 -14.48 1.60 1.50
CA VAL A 161 -14.23 3.00 1.82
C VAL A 161 -12.72 3.17 1.72
N ILE A 162 -12.27 4.34 1.28
CA ILE A 162 -10.87 4.76 1.29
C ILE A 162 -10.77 5.93 2.25
N PHE A 163 -9.72 5.95 3.08
CA PHE A 163 -9.40 7.08 3.92
C PHE A 163 -8.15 7.78 3.41
N PHE A 164 -8.28 9.08 3.16
CA PHE A 164 -7.21 9.95 2.71
C PHE A 164 -6.96 11.05 3.75
N PHE A 165 -5.72 11.18 4.20
CA PHE A 165 -5.26 12.32 5.00
C PHE A 165 -4.51 13.30 4.09
N PRO A 166 -5.03 14.51 3.85
CA PRO A 166 -4.34 15.54 3.09
C PRO A 166 -3.09 16.07 3.81
#